data_AF-A0A8H4V0C4-F1
#
_entry.id   AF-A0A8H4V0C4-F1
#
_cell.length_a   1.000
_cell.length_b   1.000
_cell.length_c   1.000
_cell.angle_alpha   90.00
_cell.angle_beta   90.00
_cell.angle_gamma   90.00
#
_symmetry.space_group_name_H-M   'P 1'
#
loop_
_entity.id
_entity.type
_entity.pdbx_description
1 polymer ?
#
loop_
_entity_poly.entity_id
_entity_poly.type
_entity_poly.pdbx_seq_one_letter_code
_entity_poly.pdbx_strand_id
1 'polypeptide(L)'
;MQKCRAFNGALGRKALAPTPAVGRVQFQVQRRNIQDVHITRTGKPILKVQGGRSSLGGHTATVFGATGFLGRYIVNRLARAGCTVVVPFR
;
A
#
# COMPACT_ATOMS: atom_id res chain seq x y z
N MET A 1 2.89 36.41 24.22
CA MET A 1 2.99 37.66 23.42
C MET A 1 2.42 37.34 22.04
N GLN A 2 1.14 37.65 21.80
CA GLN A 2 0.67 38.69 20.87
C GLN A 2 1.35 38.61 19.48
N LYS A 3 0.63 38.47 18.37
CA LYS A 3 -0.42 39.40 17.93
C LYS A 3 -1.49 38.76 17.06
N CYS A 4 -2.74 39.03 17.41
CA CYS A 4 -3.90 39.01 16.54
C CYS A 4 -3.82 40.11 15.48
N ARG A 5 -4.39 39.88 14.29
CA ARG A 5 -5.02 40.91 13.43
C ARG A 5 -6.25 40.25 12.77
N ALA A 6 -7.44 40.54 13.30
CA ALA A 6 -8.51 41.38 12.71
C ALA A 6 -9.14 40.73 11.47
N PHE A 7 -10.31 40.09 11.52
CA PHE A 7 -11.67 40.60 11.78
C PHE A 7 -12.08 41.82 10.93
N ASN A 8 -12.68 41.54 9.78
CA ASN A 8 -13.87 42.16 9.18
C ASN A 8 -13.89 41.69 7.71
N GLY A 9 -14.97 41.19 7.13
CA GLY A 9 -16.38 41.29 7.46
C GLY A 9 -17.13 41.28 6.12
N ALA A 10 -18.43 41.05 6.21
CA ALA A 10 -19.44 41.30 5.18
C ALA A 10 -19.83 40.13 4.24
N LEU A 11 -21.05 39.66 4.51
CA LEU A 11 -22.12 39.49 3.52
C LEU A 11 -22.05 38.28 2.60
N GLY A 12 -22.76 37.23 3.01
CA GLY A 12 -23.05 36.09 2.12
C GLY A 12 -24.04 35.09 2.71
N ARG A 13 -25.17 35.56 3.21
CA ARG A 13 -26.34 34.71 3.52
C ARG A 13 -26.77 33.91 2.28
N LYS A 14 -26.37 32.65 2.21
CA LYS A 14 -27.16 31.60 1.54
C LYS A 14 -27.36 30.47 2.52
N ALA A 15 -28.55 30.44 3.11
CA ALA A 15 -29.10 29.23 3.69
C ALA A 15 -29.16 28.17 2.58
N LEU A 16 -28.39 27.10 2.73
CA LEU A 16 -28.64 25.84 2.04
C LEU A 16 -28.77 24.79 3.14
N ALA A 17 -30.01 24.35 3.37
CA ALA A 17 -30.36 23.37 4.38
C ALA A 17 -29.55 22.06 4.20
N PRO A 18 -29.18 21.36 5.29
CA PRO A 18 -28.69 19.99 5.19
C PRO A 18 -29.89 19.08 4.91
N THR A 19 -30.20 18.84 3.63
CA THR A 19 -31.11 17.75 3.25
C THR A 19 -30.30 16.45 3.15
N PRO A 20 -30.74 15.35 3.80
CA PRO A 20 -29.97 14.12 3.93
C PRO A 20 -30.02 13.30 2.64
N ALA A 21 -29.28 13.72 1.62
CA ALA A 21 -29.09 12.92 0.43
C ALA A 21 -27.91 11.97 0.67
N VAL A 22 -28.23 10.86 1.35
CA VAL A 22 -27.60 9.54 1.24
C VAL A 22 -26.15 9.63 0.77
N GLY A 23 -25.22 9.67 1.73
CA GLY A 23 -23.80 9.55 1.46
C GLY A 23 -23.56 8.32 0.60
N ARG A 24 -23.46 8.53 -0.71
CA ARG A 24 -22.84 7.57 -1.62
C ARG A 24 -21.40 7.53 -1.15
N VAL A 25 -21.11 6.59 -0.26
CA VAL A 25 -19.78 6.03 -0.11
C VAL A 25 -19.49 5.46 -1.49
N GLN A 26 -18.91 6.30 -2.35
CA GLN A 26 -18.32 5.85 -3.58
C GLN A 26 -17.18 4.96 -3.10
N PHE A 27 -17.41 3.65 -3.06
CA PHE A 27 -16.34 2.68 -3.02
C PHE A 27 -15.54 2.97 -4.28
N GLN A 28 -14.53 3.82 -4.16
CA GLN A 28 -13.58 4.07 -5.21
C GLN A 28 -12.90 2.72 -5.38
N VAL A 29 -13.38 1.94 -6.34
CA VAL A 29 -12.73 0.72 -6.77
C VAL A 29 -11.41 1.21 -7.35
N GLN A 30 -10.40 1.31 -6.48
CA GLN A 30 -9.05 1.60 -6.92
C GLN A 30 -8.74 0.56 -7.98
N ARG A 31 -8.37 1.03 -9.18
CA ARG A 31 -7.84 0.20 -10.25
C ARG A 31 -6.53 -0.39 -9.74
N ARG A 32 -6.64 -1.52 -9.06
CA ARG A 32 -5.50 -2.25 -8.52
C ARG A 32 -4.92 -3.11 -9.62
N ASN A 33 -3.59 -3.17 -9.67
CA ASN A 33 -2.93 -4.03 -10.64
C ASN A 33 -3.22 -5.50 -10.25
N ILE A 34 -3.46 -6.37 -11.24
CA ILE A 34 -3.72 -7.80 -11.05
C ILE A 34 -2.64 -8.45 -10.17
N GLN A 35 -1.40 -7.97 -10.29
CA GLN A 35 -0.28 -8.44 -9.49
C GLN A 35 -0.44 -8.22 -7.98
N ASP A 36 -1.32 -7.32 -7.52
CA ASP A 36 -1.56 -7.03 -6.10
C ASP A 36 -2.60 -7.97 -5.47
N VAL A 37 -3.19 -8.86 -6.26
CA VAL A 37 -4.18 -9.84 -5.80
C VAL A 37 -3.49 -11.17 -5.54
N HIS A 38 -3.52 -11.65 -4.29
CA HIS A 38 -3.09 -13.00 -3.94
C HIS A 38 -4.32 -13.84 -3.59
N ILE A 39 -4.62 -14.87 -4.38
CA ILE A 39 -5.74 -15.77 -4.10
C ILE A 39 -5.24 -16.87 -3.16
N THR A 40 -5.79 -16.94 -1.95
CA THR A 40 -5.47 -18.04 -1.03
C THR A 40 -5.98 -19.38 -1.57
N ARG A 41 -5.50 -20.49 -1.01
CA ARG A 41 -6.01 -21.83 -1.34
C ARG A 41 -7.54 -21.97 -1.16
N THR A 42 -8.15 -21.12 -0.33
CA THR A 42 -9.61 -21.06 -0.09
C THR A 42 -10.36 -20.15 -1.06
N GLY A 43 -9.68 -19.58 -2.06
CA GLY A 43 -10.29 -18.68 -3.05
C GLY A 43 -10.51 -17.25 -2.57
N LYS A 44 -10.04 -16.89 -1.36
CA LYS A 44 -10.25 -15.56 -0.79
C LYS A 44 -9.13 -14.63 -1.28
N PRO A 45 -9.43 -13.60 -2.10
CA PRO A 45 -8.41 -12.70 -2.61
C PRO A 45 -7.93 -11.79 -1.47
N ILE A 46 -6.68 -11.99 -1.05
CA ILE A 46 -5.97 -11.10 -0.13
C ILE A 46 -5.29 -10.01 -0.94
N LEU A 47 -5.42 -8.78 -0.46
CA LEU A 47 -4.77 -7.61 -1.01
C LEU A 47 -3.33 -7.58 -0.53
N LYS A 48 -2.39 -7.59 -1.46
CA LYS A 48 -0.97 -7.43 -1.14
C LYS A 48 -0.74 -5.99 -0.68
N VAL A 49 -0.32 -5.82 0.56
CA VAL A 49 0.27 -4.56 1.03
C VAL A 49 1.69 -4.54 0.48
N GLN A 50 1.97 -3.62 -0.44
CA GLN A 50 3.28 -3.46 -1.05
C GLN A 50 4.29 -2.95 -0.01
N GLY A 51 5.45 -3.63 0.08
CA GLY A 51 6.57 -3.22 0.93
C GLY A 51 6.62 -3.84 2.33
N GLY A 52 7.83 -4.17 2.77
CA GLY A 52 8.10 -4.79 4.07
C GLY A 52 8.69 -6.19 3.94
N ARG A 53 9.24 -6.73 5.03
CA ARG A 53 9.74 -8.12 5.07
C ARG A 53 8.61 -9.14 5.23
N SER A 54 7.50 -8.73 5.84
CA SER A 54 6.31 -9.56 6.09
C SER A 54 5.20 -9.34 5.08
N SER A 55 5.42 -8.47 4.08
CA SER A 55 4.46 -8.29 3.00
C SER A 55 4.46 -9.51 2.08
N LEU A 56 3.29 -9.79 1.50
CA LEU A 56 3.18 -10.74 0.41
C LEU A 56 3.64 -10.04 -0.88
N GLY A 57 4.96 -10.03 -1.14
CA GLY A 57 5.55 -9.38 -2.32
C GLY A 57 5.22 -10.06 -3.65
N GLY A 58 4.55 -11.22 -3.63
CA GLY A 58 3.96 -11.84 -4.82
C GLY A 58 4.94 -12.46 -5.82
N HIS A 59 6.24 -12.26 -5.62
CA HIS A 59 7.30 -12.79 -6.46
C HIS A 59 8.11 -13.85 -5.69
N THR A 60 8.39 -14.95 -6.39
CA THR A 60 9.29 -16.00 -5.91
C THR A 60 10.55 -15.98 -6.76
N ALA A 61 11.72 -15.86 -6.13
CA ALA A 61 13.00 -15.75 -6.83
C ALA A 61 14.00 -16.79 -6.33
N THR A 62 14.77 -17.38 -7.23
CA THR A 62 15.81 -18.36 -6.90
C THR A 62 17.17 -17.71 -7.10
N VAL A 63 18.02 -17.69 -6.06
CA VAL A 63 19.33 -17.03 -6.13
C VAL A 63 20.43 -18.07 -6.00
N PHE A 64 21.00 -18.47 -7.14
CA PHE A 64 22.23 -19.29 -7.14
C PHE A 64 23.43 -18.45 -6.70
N GLY A 65 24.28 -19.01 -5.84
CA GLY A 65 25.42 -18.28 -5.28
C GLY A 65 25.04 -17.23 -4.22
N ALA A 66 23.88 -17.39 -3.57
CA ALA A 66 23.42 -16.49 -2.52
C ALA A 66 24.39 -16.35 -1.33
N THR A 67 25.25 -17.33 -1.09
CA THR A 67 26.25 -17.32 -0.01
C THR A 67 27.46 -16.44 -0.33
N GLY A 68 27.67 -16.10 -1.61
CA GLY A 68 28.78 -15.25 -2.07
C GLY A 68 28.66 -13.79 -1.62
N PHE A 69 29.65 -12.97 -1.97
CA PHE A 69 29.72 -11.55 -1.60
C PHE A 69 28.46 -10.79 -2.03
N LEU A 70 28.15 -10.80 -3.32
CA LEU A 70 26.99 -10.10 -3.88
C LEU A 70 25.66 -10.80 -3.56
N GLY A 71 25.68 -12.13 -3.47
CA GLY A 71 24.49 -12.95 -3.21
C GLY A 71 23.75 -12.53 -1.95
N ARG A 72 24.48 -12.29 -0.85
CA ARG A 72 23.92 -11.86 0.44
C ARG A 72 23.17 -10.53 0.35
N TYR A 73 23.67 -9.59 -0.46
CA TYR A 73 23.03 -8.29 -0.64
C TYR A 73 21.79 -8.36 -1.53
N ILE A 74 21.83 -9.20 -2.58
CA ILE A 74 20.66 -9.44 -3.45
C ILE A 74 19.53 -10.07 -2.63
N VAL A 75 19.81 -11.15 -1.89
CA VAL A 75 18.79 -11.82 -1.07
C VAL A 75 18.20 -10.86 -0.04
N ASN A 76 19.01 -10.03 0.63
CA ASN A 76 18.50 -9.02 1.56
C ASN A 76 17.59 -7.99 0.87
N ARG A 77 17.94 -7.54 -0.35
CA ARG A 77 17.12 -6.59 -1.10
C ARG A 77 15.78 -7.21 -1.51
N LEU A 78 15.79 -8.45 -1.99
CA LEU A 78 14.57 -9.19 -2.36
C LEU A 78 13.69 -9.49 -1.13
N ALA A 79 14.29 -9.93 -0.03
CA ALA A 79 13.56 -10.22 1.20
C ALA A 79 12.93 -8.95 1.82
N ARG A 80 13.58 -7.78 1.71
CA ARG A 80 13.01 -6.49 2.15
C ARG A 80 11.81 -6.04 1.31
N ALA A 81 11.69 -6.53 0.08
CA ALA A 81 10.55 -6.27 -0.78
C ALA A 81 9.39 -7.26 -0.55
N GLY A 82 9.58 -8.26 0.32
CA GLY A 82 8.56 -9.30 0.58
C GLY A 82 8.56 -10.43 -0.45
N CYS A 83 9.66 -10.60 -1.20
CA CYS A 83 9.79 -11.73 -2.13
C CYS A 83 10.11 -13.02 -1.36
N THR A 84 9.51 -14.13 -1.79
CA THR A 84 9.91 -15.47 -1.32
C THR A 84 11.19 -15.88 -2.06
N VAL A 85 12.29 -16.05 -1.33
CA VAL A 85 13.59 -16.36 -1.94
C VAL A 85 13.97 -17.81 -1.66
N VAL A 86 14.27 -18.57 -2.71
CA VAL A 86 14.81 -19.93 -2.63
C VAL A 86 16.32 -19.88 -2.84
N VAL A 87 17.07 -20.44 -1.88
CA VAL A 87 18.54 -20.46 -1.91
C VAL A 87 19.04 -21.91 -2.03
N PRO A 88 19.45 -22.34 -3.23
CA PRO A 88 20.11 -23.62 -3.40
C PRO A 88 21.54 -23.57 -2.84
N PHE A 89 21.92 -24.60 -2.11
CA PHE A 89 23.26 -24.80 -1.54
C PHE A 89 23.92 -26.03 -2.16
N ARG A 90 25.24 -26.00 -2.24
CA ARG A 90 26.09 -27.13 -2.62
C ARG A 90 27.40 -27.02 -1.86
#